data_AF-A0A937UAQ0-F1
#
_entry.id   AF-A0A937UAQ0-F1
#
_cell.length_a   1.000
_cell.length_b   1.000
_cell.length_c   1.000
_cell.angle_alpha   90.00
_cell.angle_beta   90.00
_cell.angle_gamma   90.00
#
_symmetry.space_group_name_H-M   'P 1'
#
loop_
_entity.id
_entity.type
_entity.pdbx_description
1 polymer ?
#
loop_
_entity_poly.entity_id
_entity_poly.type
_entity_poly.pdbx_seq_one_letter_code
_entity_poly.pdbx_strand_id
1 'polypeptide(L)'
;MKKKRAFTLIELLVVIAMIALLLAILMPALRAAKDQAKKTVCTGHIQGLVLAVRMYVDDYDGRTHDSPNNGLWGNAHESPIVPKPYGPNDSMAYWGIAYFPYAKNKKIFHCPAMQRVDDWPEWGAPWGRAAQKYFQYCSYGLNGYVTDKKIDLDFKRHSEVIAFQDHIEQRLDGIGSDMFCIAPGNSINIPQWRPSSQGGTGFVDGNWSGQQAHDTVQECFRHRGASMIVWLDGHVTEIKETTGEDVPTKWYTGESQ
;
A
#
# COMPACT_ATOMS: atom_id res chain seq x y z
N MET A 1 -47.94 -0.44 49.92
CA MET A 1 -47.57 -1.21 48.70
C MET A 1 -47.06 -0.24 47.63
N LYS A 2 -45.76 -0.26 47.28
CA LYS A 2 -45.24 0.53 46.16
C LYS A 2 -45.65 -0.14 44.85
N LYS A 3 -46.48 0.51 44.03
CA LYS A 3 -46.81 0.04 42.67
C LYS A 3 -45.51 -0.04 41.87
N LYS A 4 -45.10 -1.24 41.45
CA LYS A 4 -44.01 -1.41 40.48
C LYS A 4 -44.49 -0.83 39.15
N ARG A 5 -43.78 0.16 38.61
CA ARG A 5 -44.02 0.65 37.25
C ARG A 5 -43.51 -0.42 36.29
N ALA A 6 -44.41 -1.02 35.51
CA ALA A 6 -44.04 -1.94 34.44
C ALA A 6 -43.82 -1.12 33.16
N PHE A 7 -42.72 -1.39 32.46
CA PHE A 7 -42.45 -0.79 31.15
C PHE A 7 -43.40 -1.39 30.12
N THR A 8 -43.97 -0.56 29.26
CA THR A 8 -44.78 -1.02 28.13
C THR A 8 -43.89 -1.40 26.95
N LEU A 9 -44.38 -2.31 26.10
CA LEU A 9 -43.69 -2.69 24.86
C LEU A 9 -43.51 -1.48 23.93
N ILE A 10 -44.46 -0.54 23.91
CA ILE A 10 -44.40 0.67 23.09
C ILE A 10 -43.26 1.58 23.54
N GLU A 11 -43.10 1.80 24.85
CA GLU A 11 -42.01 2.63 25.38
C GLU A 11 -40.63 2.05 25.01
N LEU A 12 -40.47 0.72 25.07
CA LEU A 12 -39.23 0.07 24.66
C LEU A 12 -39.00 0.19 23.14
N LEU A 13 -40.04 0.00 22.34
CA LEU A 13 -39.96 0.07 20.88
C LEU A 13 -39.52 1.45 20.40
N VAL A 14 -40.11 2.52 20.94
CA VAL A 14 -39.77 3.90 20.55
C VAL A 14 -38.32 4.23 20.87
N VAL A 15 -37.80 3.79 22.01
CA VAL A 15 -36.40 4.00 22.38
C VAL A 15 -35.45 3.31 21.42
N ILE A 16 -35.71 2.04 21.07
CA ILE A 16 -34.90 1.30 20.11
C ILE A 16 -34.96 1.96 18.73
N ALA A 17 -36.15 2.44 18.31
CA ALA A 17 -36.31 3.15 17.04
C ALA A 17 -35.48 4.45 16.99
N MET A 18 -35.48 5.25 18.08
CA MET A 18 -34.66 6.45 18.17
C MET A 18 -33.16 6.13 18.17
N ILE A 19 -32.73 5.09 18.90
CA ILE A 19 -31.32 4.65 18.89
C ILE A 19 -30.91 4.19 17.48
N ALA A 20 -31.75 3.42 16.79
CA ALA A 20 -31.50 2.96 15.43
C ALA A 20 -31.35 4.13 14.45
N LEU A 21 -32.20 5.16 14.55
CA LEU A 21 -32.10 6.38 13.75
C LEU A 21 -30.78 7.12 13.98
N LEU A 22 -30.39 7.31 15.25
CA LEU A 22 -29.14 7.98 15.59
C LEU A 22 -27.93 7.19 15.09
N LEU A 23 -27.92 5.87 15.27
CA LEU A 23 -26.84 5.00 14.80
C LEU A 23 -26.74 4.99 13.27
N ALA A 24 -27.86 5.06 12.55
CA ALA A 24 -27.87 5.12 11.09
C ALA A 24 -27.14 6.35 10.54
N ILE A 25 -27.18 7.48 11.24
CA ILE A 25 -26.47 8.71 10.85
C ILE A 25 -25.04 8.72 11.40
N LEU A 26 -24.82 8.20 12.61
CA LEU A 26 -23.53 8.24 13.28
C LEU A 26 -22.51 7.28 12.67
N MET A 27 -22.92 6.08 12.24
CA MET A 27 -22.01 5.07 11.68
C MET A 27 -21.29 5.54 10.40
N PRO A 28 -21.97 6.10 9.38
CA PRO A 28 -21.31 6.64 8.20
C PRO A 28 -20.34 7.78 8.52
N ALA A 29 -20.75 8.70 9.42
CA ALA A 29 -19.93 9.84 9.81
C ALA A 29 -18.65 9.39 10.54
N LEU A 30 -18.77 8.43 11.47
CA LEU A 30 -17.63 7.89 12.20
C LEU A 30 -16.66 7.14 11.27
N ARG A 31 -17.18 6.39 10.28
CA ARG A 31 -16.35 5.73 9.27
C ARG A 31 -15.54 6.74 8.47
N ALA A 32 -16.17 7.79 7.97
CA ALA A 32 -15.51 8.86 7.24
C ALA A 32 -14.43 9.57 8.09
N ALA A 33 -14.73 9.86 9.36
CA ALA A 33 -13.77 10.45 10.29
C ALA A 33 -12.55 9.53 10.54
N LYS A 34 -12.78 8.22 10.71
CA LYS A 34 -11.71 7.23 10.89
C LYS A 34 -10.82 7.13 9.65
N ASP A 35 -11.41 7.13 8.45
CA ASP A 35 -10.65 7.07 7.20
C ASP A 35 -9.79 8.33 7.00
N GLN A 36 -10.31 9.51 7.35
CA GLN A 36 -9.54 10.76 7.34
C GLN A 36 -8.39 10.74 8.37
N ALA A 37 -8.60 10.18 9.55
CA ALA A 37 -7.55 10.02 10.56
C ALA A 37 -6.45 9.07 10.07
N LYS A 38 -6.82 7.93 9.47
CA LYS A 38 -5.87 7.01 8.83
C LYS A 38 -5.04 7.69 7.75
N LYS A 39 -5.68 8.50 6.89
CA LYS A 39 -4.98 9.28 5.86
C LYS A 39 -3.96 10.23 6.46
N THR A 40 -4.35 10.98 7.49
CA THR A 40 -3.46 11.93 8.18
C THR A 40 -2.22 11.23 8.75
N VAL A 41 -2.41 10.06 9.37
CA VAL A 41 -1.30 9.24 9.88
C VAL A 41 -0.43 8.71 8.74
N CYS A 42 -1.03 8.22 7.65
CA CYS A 42 -0.31 7.76 6.46
C CYS A 42 0.57 8.86 5.88
N THR A 43 0.05 10.07 5.69
CA THR A 43 0.84 11.22 5.21
C THR A 43 2.03 11.52 6.12
N GLY A 44 1.85 11.46 7.44
CA GLY A 44 2.95 11.65 8.39
C GLY A 44 4.01 10.53 8.32
N HIS A 45 3.58 9.28 8.11
CA HIS A 45 4.47 8.15 7.86
C HIS A 45 5.29 8.34 6.57
N ILE A 46 4.61 8.70 5.48
CA ILE A 46 5.22 8.99 4.17
C ILE A 46 6.25 10.11 4.28
N GLN A 47 5.94 11.23 4.94
CA GLN A 47 6.90 12.32 5.13
C GLN A 47 8.14 11.87 5.92
N GLY A 48 7.95 11.03 6.95
CA GLY A 48 9.07 10.43 7.66
C GLY A 48 9.92 9.51 6.79
N LEU A 49 9.28 8.78 5.87
CA LEU A 49 9.93 7.89 4.91
C LEU A 49 10.70 8.66 3.84
N VAL A 50 10.13 9.73 3.28
CA VAL A 50 10.81 10.66 2.37
C VAL A 50 12.09 11.19 3.01
N LEU A 51 12.01 11.64 4.27
CA LEU A 51 13.19 12.14 4.98
C LEU A 51 14.24 11.04 5.15
N ALA A 52 13.83 9.82 5.52
CA ALA A 52 14.75 8.68 5.68
C ALA A 52 15.47 8.33 4.35
N VAL A 53 14.74 8.33 3.23
CA VAL A 53 15.31 8.10 1.89
C VAL A 53 16.28 9.21 1.52
N ARG A 54 15.93 10.48 1.78
CA ARG A 54 16.81 11.62 1.48
C ARG A 54 18.13 11.53 2.27
N MET A 55 18.05 11.24 3.56
CA MET A 55 19.23 11.08 4.42
C MET A 55 20.12 9.93 3.93
N TYR A 56 19.53 8.80 3.54
CA TYR A 56 20.28 7.71 2.91
C TYR A 56 20.99 8.20 1.64
N VAL A 57 20.27 8.84 0.72
CA VAL A 57 20.84 9.29 -0.55
C VAL A 57 22.02 10.24 -0.34
N ASP A 58 21.91 11.14 0.64
CA ASP A 58 22.99 12.08 0.99
C ASP A 58 24.24 11.33 1.51
N ASP A 59 24.08 10.25 2.30
CA ASP A 59 25.19 9.43 2.80
C ASP A 59 25.80 8.47 1.75
N TYR A 60 25.06 8.17 0.68
CA TYR A 60 25.43 7.21 -0.36
C TYR A 60 25.71 7.88 -1.73
N ASP A 61 26.33 9.06 -1.73
CA ASP A 61 26.80 9.77 -2.95
C ASP A 61 25.68 10.02 -3.98
N GLY A 62 24.52 10.44 -3.48
CA GLY A 62 23.35 10.76 -4.30
C GLY A 62 22.64 9.54 -4.89
N ARG A 63 22.99 8.32 -4.44
CA ARG A 63 22.49 7.06 -5.01
C ARG A 63 21.41 6.41 -4.13
N THR A 64 20.39 5.85 -4.77
CA THR A 64 19.36 5.01 -4.14
C THR A 64 19.82 3.56 -3.98
N HIS A 65 19.16 2.82 -3.09
CA HIS A 65 19.45 1.41 -2.89
C HIS A 65 18.88 0.54 -4.03
N ASP A 66 19.57 -0.56 -4.40
CA ASP A 66 19.16 -1.53 -5.45
C ASP A 66 17.81 -2.23 -5.15
N SER A 67 17.47 -2.31 -3.86
CA SER A 67 16.13 -2.62 -3.34
C SER A 67 15.57 -3.98 -3.77
N PRO A 68 15.74 -5.04 -2.97
CA PRO A 68 15.26 -6.39 -3.29
C PRO A 68 13.74 -6.46 -3.47
N ASN A 69 13.29 -7.46 -4.24
CA ASN A 69 11.92 -7.51 -4.76
C ASN A 69 10.89 -8.12 -3.77
N ASN A 70 11.30 -9.02 -2.88
CA ASN A 70 10.33 -9.91 -2.20
C ASN A 70 9.76 -9.40 -0.87
N GLY A 71 10.10 -8.17 -0.47
CA GLY A 71 9.20 -7.44 0.43
C GLY A 71 9.16 -7.86 1.90
N LEU A 72 10.15 -8.56 2.45
CA LEU A 72 10.10 -9.06 3.84
C LEU A 72 10.95 -8.25 4.83
N TRP A 73 10.41 -7.92 6.01
CA TRP A 73 11.20 -7.35 7.13
C TRP A 73 12.07 -8.37 7.87
N GLY A 74 11.79 -9.64 7.65
CA GLY A 74 12.49 -10.75 8.26
C GLY A 74 12.03 -12.05 7.63
N ASN A 75 12.83 -13.08 7.80
CA ASN A 75 12.59 -14.38 7.20
C ASN A 75 11.30 -15.00 7.70
N ALA A 76 10.35 -15.11 6.78
CA ALA A 76 9.17 -15.93 6.91
C ALA A 76 9.09 -16.99 5.80
N HIS A 77 10.18 -17.16 5.05
CA HIS A 77 10.25 -18.01 3.86
C HIS A 77 10.69 -19.44 4.14
N GLU A 78 11.42 -19.67 5.22
CA GLU A 78 11.79 -21.03 5.64
C GLU A 78 10.58 -21.84 6.16
N SER A 79 10.62 -23.16 5.96
CA SER A 79 9.67 -24.12 6.53
C SER A 79 10.43 -25.08 7.45
N PRO A 80 10.21 -25.05 8.79
CA PRO A 80 9.29 -24.18 9.51
C PRO A 80 9.72 -22.70 9.51
N ILE A 81 8.79 -21.78 9.77
CA ILE A 81 9.10 -20.35 9.84
C ILE A 81 10.07 -20.07 10.98
N VAL A 82 11.27 -19.61 10.65
CA VAL A 82 12.28 -19.16 11.61
C VAL A 82 12.44 -17.63 11.51
N PRO A 83 11.87 -16.84 12.44
CA PRO A 83 11.99 -15.40 12.40
C PRO A 83 13.46 -14.96 12.59
N LYS A 84 14.09 -14.50 11.51
CA LYS A 84 15.40 -13.80 11.54
C LYS A 84 15.28 -12.44 10.85
N PRO A 85 15.95 -11.39 11.35
CA PRO A 85 15.96 -10.10 10.65
C PRO A 85 16.68 -10.25 9.30
N TYR A 86 16.19 -9.57 8.28
CA TYR A 86 16.93 -9.38 7.03
C TYR A 86 17.77 -8.11 7.09
N GLY A 87 18.94 -8.15 6.46
CA GLY A 87 19.73 -7.00 6.08
C GLY A 87 19.22 -6.38 4.77
N PRO A 88 19.74 -5.19 4.42
CA PRO A 88 19.26 -4.43 3.26
C PRO A 88 19.52 -5.12 1.92
N ASN A 89 20.54 -5.97 1.83
CA ASN A 89 20.97 -6.65 0.62
C ASN A 89 20.45 -8.10 0.51
N ASP A 90 19.66 -8.58 1.48
CA ASP A 90 19.08 -9.92 1.37
C ASP A 90 18.08 -9.93 0.21
N SER A 91 18.16 -10.93 -0.67
CA SER A 91 17.29 -11.01 -1.87
C SER A 91 15.79 -11.01 -1.54
N MET A 92 15.46 -11.43 -0.31
CA MET A 92 14.10 -11.51 0.19
C MET A 92 13.62 -10.24 0.91
N ALA A 93 14.50 -9.28 1.16
CA ALA A 93 14.20 -8.15 2.02
C ALA A 93 13.16 -7.18 1.42
N TYR A 94 12.47 -6.48 2.31
CA TYR A 94 11.73 -5.28 1.96
C TYR A 94 12.72 -4.16 1.69
N TRP A 95 12.51 -3.42 0.60
CA TRP A 95 13.35 -2.26 0.25
C TRP A 95 13.50 -1.25 1.40
N GLY A 96 12.47 -1.12 2.24
CA GLY A 96 12.48 -0.22 3.39
C GLY A 96 13.57 -0.55 4.43
N ILE A 97 14.13 -1.75 4.44
CA ILE A 97 15.22 -2.14 5.36
C ILE A 97 16.45 -1.26 5.14
N ALA A 98 16.78 -0.92 3.89
CA ALA A 98 17.93 -0.05 3.58
C ALA A 98 17.79 1.36 4.18
N TYR A 99 16.55 1.86 4.25
CA TYR A 99 16.24 3.20 4.74
C TYR A 99 15.89 3.21 6.25
N PHE A 100 15.67 2.04 6.85
CA PHE A 100 15.28 1.92 8.26
C PHE A 100 16.27 2.55 9.26
N PRO A 101 17.60 2.51 9.07
CA PRO A 101 18.53 3.20 9.98
C PRO A 101 18.29 4.71 10.10
N TYR A 102 17.70 5.33 9.07
CA TYR A 102 17.36 6.76 9.02
C TYR A 102 15.92 7.04 9.49
N ALA A 103 15.16 5.99 9.79
CA ALA A 103 13.78 6.06 10.24
C ALA A 103 13.68 6.11 11.77
N LYS A 104 12.69 6.85 12.28
CA LYS A 104 12.41 6.87 13.74
C LYS A 104 11.83 5.54 14.24
N ASN A 105 11.08 4.82 13.40
CA ASN A 105 10.45 3.53 13.74
C ASN A 105 9.92 2.82 12.48
N LYS A 106 9.59 1.53 12.58
CA LYS A 106 9.06 0.73 11.46
C LYS A 106 7.67 1.13 10.96
N LYS A 107 6.87 1.83 11.78
CA LYS A 107 5.50 2.20 11.39
C LYS A 107 5.48 3.17 10.21
N ILE A 108 6.57 3.91 9.97
CA ILE A 108 6.63 4.82 8.81
C ILE A 108 6.52 4.10 7.47
N PHE A 109 6.80 2.79 7.43
CA PHE A 109 6.67 1.94 6.23
C PHE A 109 5.29 1.25 6.13
N HIS A 110 4.37 1.56 7.04
CA HIS A 110 3.02 1.02 7.08
C HIS A 110 1.98 2.11 6.81
N CYS A 111 1.01 1.80 5.96
CA CYS A 111 -0.19 2.59 5.81
C CYS A 111 -1.29 2.02 6.72
N PRO A 112 -1.88 2.80 7.65
CA PRO A 112 -2.94 2.31 8.55
C PRO A 112 -4.27 2.00 7.86
N ALA A 113 -4.40 2.32 6.57
CA ALA A 113 -5.54 1.92 5.76
C ALA A 113 -5.33 0.56 5.06
N MET A 114 -4.08 0.09 4.97
CA MET A 114 -3.73 -1.21 4.40
C MET A 114 -4.36 -2.34 5.20
N GLN A 115 -5.09 -3.25 4.56
CA GLN A 115 -5.62 -4.45 5.23
C GLN A 115 -4.81 -5.69 4.87
N ARG A 116 -4.31 -5.73 3.63
CA ARG A 116 -3.54 -6.84 3.09
C ARG A 116 -2.46 -6.35 2.17
N VAL A 117 -1.28 -6.93 2.32
CA VAL A 117 -0.15 -6.76 1.41
C VAL A 117 0.07 -8.06 0.64
N ASP A 118 0.74 -7.97 -0.50
CA ASP A 118 1.18 -9.14 -1.21
C ASP A 118 2.13 -9.97 -0.32
N ASP A 119 1.77 -11.24 -0.12
CA ASP A 119 2.43 -12.19 0.77
C ASP A 119 2.87 -13.46 0.03
N TRP A 120 3.27 -13.29 -1.23
CA TRP A 120 3.39 -14.34 -2.23
C TRP A 120 4.27 -15.55 -1.81
N PRO A 121 3.75 -16.79 -1.87
CA PRO A 121 4.53 -18.02 -1.80
C PRO A 121 5.03 -18.44 -3.19
N GLU A 122 6.09 -17.85 -3.74
CA GLU A 122 6.54 -18.26 -5.10
C GLU A 122 7.00 -19.73 -5.13
N TRP A 123 7.32 -20.31 -3.97
CA TRP A 123 7.99 -21.62 -3.88
C TRP A 123 7.39 -22.59 -2.84
N GLY A 124 6.06 -22.57 -2.64
CA GLY A 124 5.35 -23.65 -1.92
C GLY A 124 5.50 -23.66 -0.39
N ALA A 125 5.94 -22.56 0.22
CA ALA A 125 5.92 -22.37 1.66
C ALA A 125 4.47 -22.05 2.15
N PRO A 126 4.15 -22.21 3.46
CA PRO A 126 2.79 -22.14 4.00
C PRO A 126 2.20 -20.72 4.08
N TRP A 127 2.44 -19.87 3.07
CA TRP A 127 2.06 -18.47 3.06
C TRP A 127 0.56 -18.26 2.83
N GLY A 128 0.08 -17.07 3.21
CA GLY A 128 -1.33 -16.68 3.31
C GLY A 128 -1.56 -15.80 4.54
N ARG A 129 -2.83 -15.56 4.92
CA ARG A 129 -3.20 -14.65 6.05
C ARG A 129 -2.35 -14.82 7.33
N ALA A 130 -1.88 -16.03 7.65
CA ALA A 130 -1.05 -16.30 8.83
C ALA A 130 0.35 -15.64 8.77
N ALA A 131 0.88 -15.39 7.58
CA ALA A 131 2.18 -14.78 7.33
C ALA A 131 2.11 -13.25 7.15
N GLN A 132 0.92 -12.67 6.94
CA GLN A 132 0.70 -11.21 6.81
C GLN A 132 1.35 -10.38 7.93
N LYS A 133 1.47 -10.94 9.15
CA LYS A 133 2.16 -10.29 10.27
C LYS A 133 3.63 -9.94 9.99
N TYR A 134 4.29 -10.64 9.06
CA TYR A 134 5.68 -10.41 8.67
C TYR A 134 5.82 -9.32 7.60
N PHE A 135 4.72 -8.95 6.94
CA PHE A 135 4.67 -7.89 5.93
C PHE A 135 3.92 -6.64 6.41
N GLN A 136 3.51 -6.59 7.69
CA GLN A 136 2.70 -5.50 8.24
C GLN A 136 3.32 -4.10 8.08
N TYR A 137 4.63 -4.01 7.81
CA TYR A 137 5.35 -2.75 7.56
C TYR A 137 5.80 -2.59 6.10
N CYS A 138 5.12 -3.25 5.16
CA CYS A 138 5.49 -3.27 3.75
C CYS A 138 4.39 -2.67 2.87
N SER A 139 3.81 -1.55 3.27
CA SER A 139 2.59 -1.03 2.63
C SER A 139 2.85 -0.22 1.36
N TYR A 140 4.09 0.12 1.06
CA TYR A 140 4.44 0.99 -0.08
C TYR A 140 5.27 0.23 -1.11
N GLY A 141 4.90 0.41 -2.37
CA GLY A 141 5.65 -0.10 -3.52
C GLY A 141 6.70 0.91 -3.95
N LEU A 142 7.96 0.47 -4.06
CA LEU A 142 9.06 1.26 -4.60
C LEU A 142 9.06 1.15 -6.13
N ASN A 143 9.17 2.28 -6.82
CA ASN A 143 9.38 2.27 -8.26
C ASN A 143 10.75 1.63 -8.60
N GLY A 144 10.73 0.50 -9.30
CA GLY A 144 11.93 -0.23 -9.69
C GLY A 144 12.90 0.60 -10.53
N TYR A 145 12.41 1.58 -11.29
CA TYR A 145 13.26 2.42 -12.15
C TYR A 145 14.14 3.39 -11.36
N VAL A 146 13.77 3.74 -10.13
CA VAL A 146 14.58 4.62 -9.29
C VAL A 146 15.63 3.85 -8.49
N THR A 147 15.71 2.52 -8.59
CA THR A 147 16.66 1.68 -7.85
C THR A 147 18.05 1.72 -8.47
N ASP A 148 19.10 1.74 -7.64
CA ASP A 148 20.51 1.84 -8.05
C ASP A 148 20.78 3.01 -9.02
N LYS A 149 20.12 4.16 -8.79
CA LYS A 149 20.27 5.37 -9.60
C LYS A 149 20.85 6.52 -8.79
N LYS A 150 21.68 7.33 -9.43
CA LYS A 150 22.09 8.64 -8.93
C LYS A 150 21.00 9.65 -9.28
N ILE A 151 20.26 10.10 -8.28
CA ILE A 151 19.05 10.91 -8.47
C ILE A 151 19.32 12.12 -9.37
N ASP A 152 20.35 12.91 -9.04
CA ASP A 152 20.66 14.16 -9.74
C ASP A 152 21.29 13.98 -11.15
N LEU A 153 21.76 12.77 -11.48
CA LEU A 153 22.39 12.49 -12.78
C LEU A 153 21.44 11.76 -13.73
N ASP A 154 20.70 10.79 -13.21
CA ASP A 154 19.86 9.89 -13.99
C ASP A 154 18.48 10.50 -14.29
N PHE A 155 18.03 11.47 -13.48
CA PHE A 155 16.72 12.10 -13.64
C PHE A 155 16.83 13.62 -13.81
N LYS A 156 16.10 14.16 -14.79
CA LYS A 156 16.08 15.61 -15.07
C LYS A 156 14.91 16.35 -14.41
N ARG A 157 13.81 15.65 -14.16
CA ARG A 157 12.54 16.21 -13.66
C ARG A 157 12.07 15.42 -12.45
N HIS A 158 12.69 15.66 -11.29
CA HIS A 158 12.40 14.90 -10.07
C HIS A 158 10.92 15.03 -9.62
N SER A 159 10.31 16.19 -9.86
CA SER A 159 8.89 16.44 -9.58
C SER A 159 7.93 15.71 -10.53
N GLU A 160 8.43 15.01 -11.54
CA GLU A 160 7.64 14.24 -12.51
C GLU A 160 7.96 12.75 -12.47
N VAL A 161 8.81 12.29 -11.54
CA VAL A 161 9.14 10.87 -11.39
C VAL A 161 8.63 10.37 -10.05
N ILE A 162 7.87 9.28 -10.06
CA ILE A 162 7.35 8.61 -8.87
C ILE A 162 8.47 7.81 -8.24
N ALA A 163 8.73 8.01 -6.95
CA ALA A 163 9.70 7.24 -6.19
C ALA A 163 9.05 6.01 -5.53
N PHE A 164 7.94 6.21 -4.81
CA PHE A 164 7.16 5.13 -4.20
C PHE A 164 5.72 5.57 -4.00
N GLN A 165 4.80 4.60 -3.88
CA GLN A 165 3.37 4.88 -3.74
C GLN A 165 2.66 3.83 -2.89
N ASP A 166 1.41 4.12 -2.55
CA ASP A 166 0.50 3.13 -2.02
C ASP A 166 0.29 2.01 -3.05
N HIS A 167 0.69 0.79 -2.69
CA HIS A 167 0.53 -0.39 -3.52
C HIS A 167 0.38 -1.65 -2.68
N ILE A 168 -0.09 -2.74 -3.29
CA ILE A 168 -0.14 -4.07 -2.67
C ILE A 168 1.22 -4.79 -2.70
N GLU A 169 1.97 -4.56 -3.76
CA GLU A 169 3.32 -5.09 -4.00
C GLU A 169 4.41 -4.15 -3.48
N GLN A 170 5.56 -4.71 -3.11
CA GLN A 170 6.66 -3.96 -2.52
C GLN A 170 7.61 -3.33 -3.54
N ARG A 171 7.71 -3.87 -4.75
CA ARG A 171 8.49 -3.29 -5.86
C ARG A 171 7.58 -3.19 -7.08
N LEU A 172 7.72 -2.12 -7.85
CA LEU A 172 6.95 -1.86 -9.06
C LEU A 172 7.92 -1.88 -10.24
N ASP A 173 8.08 -3.01 -10.93
CA ASP A 173 9.08 -3.16 -12.00
C ASP A 173 8.52 -3.56 -13.37
N GLY A 174 7.23 -3.88 -13.49
CA GLY A 174 6.59 -4.11 -14.80
C GLY A 174 5.66 -2.99 -15.27
N ILE A 175 6.07 -2.28 -16.33
CA ILE A 175 5.19 -1.37 -17.09
C ILE A 175 4.09 -2.24 -17.74
N GLY A 176 2.87 -2.16 -17.20
CA GLY A 176 1.75 -2.97 -17.63
C GLY A 176 1.43 -4.19 -16.76
N SER A 177 2.11 -4.37 -15.62
CA SER A 177 1.69 -5.29 -14.55
C SER A 177 1.39 -4.53 -13.27
N ASP A 178 2.41 -3.90 -12.68
CA ASP A 178 2.39 -3.45 -11.28
C ASP A 178 2.30 -1.93 -11.16
N MET A 179 2.62 -1.23 -12.24
CA MET A 179 2.52 0.22 -12.31
C MET A 179 1.11 0.67 -12.66
N PHE A 180 0.73 1.87 -12.21
CA PHE A 180 -0.59 2.46 -12.53
C PHE A 180 -0.69 3.02 -13.95
N CYS A 181 0.43 3.12 -14.66
CA CYS A 181 0.41 3.54 -16.05
C CYS A 181 -0.15 2.41 -16.95
N ILE A 182 -0.90 2.78 -17.99
CA ILE A 182 -1.28 1.85 -19.03
C ILE A 182 -0.11 1.70 -20.01
N ALA A 183 0.42 0.49 -20.11
CA ALA A 183 1.44 0.17 -21.11
C ALA A 183 0.87 0.25 -22.53
N PRO A 184 1.68 0.56 -23.55
CA PRO A 184 1.25 0.47 -24.94
C PRO A 184 0.64 -0.90 -25.26
N GLY A 185 -0.60 -0.93 -25.73
CA GLY A 185 -1.33 -2.16 -26.05
C GLY A 185 -2.20 -2.72 -24.91
N ASN A 186 -2.11 -2.18 -23.70
CA ASN A 186 -3.04 -2.48 -22.62
C ASN A 186 -4.26 -1.54 -22.66
N SER A 187 -5.38 -2.00 -22.13
CA SER A 187 -6.63 -1.22 -22.03
C SER A 187 -6.96 -0.77 -20.60
N ILE A 188 -6.18 -1.21 -19.61
CA ILE A 188 -6.39 -0.93 -18.20
C ILE A 188 -5.06 -0.90 -17.43
N ASN A 189 -5.05 -0.16 -16.32
CA ASN A 189 -3.93 -0.14 -15.39
C ASN A 189 -3.94 -1.35 -14.45
N ILE A 190 -2.78 -1.64 -13.85
CA ILE A 190 -2.57 -2.74 -12.90
C ILE A 190 -3.28 -4.05 -13.28
N PRO A 191 -3.20 -4.51 -14.55
CA PRO A 191 -4.03 -5.61 -15.03
C PRO A 191 -3.69 -6.93 -14.30
N GLN A 192 -2.48 -7.08 -13.76
CA GLN A 192 -2.11 -8.22 -12.91
C GLN A 192 -2.94 -8.26 -11.62
N TRP A 193 -3.19 -7.09 -11.02
CA TRP A 193 -3.88 -6.94 -9.74
C TRP A 193 -5.39 -6.74 -9.88
N ARG A 194 -5.97 -7.03 -11.05
CA ARG A 194 -7.41 -6.98 -11.31
C ARG A 194 -7.97 -8.38 -11.65
N PRO A 195 -9.17 -8.73 -11.17
CA PRO A 195 -9.90 -9.89 -11.65
C PRO A 195 -10.11 -9.85 -13.17
N SER A 196 -10.17 -11.02 -13.82
CA SER A 196 -10.51 -11.15 -15.24
C SER A 196 -11.86 -10.50 -15.57
N SER A 197 -12.82 -10.59 -14.66
CA SER A 197 -14.14 -9.93 -14.76
C SER A 197 -14.06 -8.39 -14.82
N GLN A 198 -12.93 -7.79 -14.42
CA GLN A 198 -12.66 -6.35 -14.46
C GLN A 198 -11.64 -5.97 -15.55
N GLY A 199 -11.37 -6.87 -16.51
CA GLY A 199 -10.40 -6.63 -17.58
C GLY A 199 -8.93 -6.86 -17.19
N GLY A 200 -8.68 -7.46 -16.02
CA GLY A 200 -7.34 -7.89 -15.62
C GLY A 200 -6.91 -9.21 -16.27
N THR A 201 -5.71 -9.67 -15.92
CA THR A 201 -5.08 -10.89 -16.47
C THR A 201 -5.66 -12.19 -15.93
N GLY A 202 -6.52 -12.12 -14.90
CA GLY A 202 -7.02 -13.29 -14.17
C GLY A 202 -6.05 -13.86 -13.13
N PHE A 203 -4.88 -13.24 -12.94
CA PHE A 203 -3.89 -13.62 -11.94
C PHE A 203 -4.48 -13.63 -10.51
N VAL A 204 -5.25 -12.61 -10.14
CA VAL A 204 -5.95 -12.54 -8.85
C VAL A 204 -6.95 -13.69 -8.69
N ASP A 205 -7.67 -14.06 -9.74
CA ASP A 205 -8.71 -15.09 -9.68
C ASP A 205 -8.15 -16.48 -9.36
N GLY A 206 -6.95 -16.77 -9.89
CA GLY A 206 -6.26 -18.05 -9.67
C GLY A 206 -5.57 -18.16 -8.31
N ASN A 207 -5.11 -17.04 -7.74
CA ASN A 207 -4.23 -17.04 -6.58
C ASN A 207 -4.90 -16.57 -5.28
N TRP A 208 -5.99 -15.78 -5.38
CA TRP A 208 -6.74 -15.31 -4.22
C TRP A 208 -8.23 -15.66 -4.35
N SER A 209 -8.58 -16.85 -3.85
CA SER A 209 -9.96 -17.34 -3.85
C SER A 209 -10.47 -17.70 -2.44
N GLY A 210 -11.78 -17.92 -2.31
CA GLY A 210 -12.42 -18.33 -1.07
C GLY A 210 -12.19 -17.35 0.09
N GLN A 211 -11.73 -17.85 1.24
CA GLN A 211 -11.43 -17.01 2.41
C GLN A 211 -10.22 -16.07 2.21
N GLN A 212 -9.47 -16.19 1.13
CA GLN A 212 -8.35 -15.29 0.82
C GLN A 212 -8.72 -14.21 -0.21
N ALA A 213 -9.90 -14.30 -0.83
CA ALA A 213 -10.39 -13.30 -1.75
C ALA A 213 -10.50 -11.93 -1.07
N HIS A 214 -9.97 -10.91 -1.73
CA HIS A 214 -9.81 -9.56 -1.21
C HIS A 214 -9.74 -8.60 -2.41
N ASP A 215 -10.17 -7.36 -2.22
CA ASP A 215 -10.17 -6.33 -3.26
C ASP A 215 -8.78 -5.69 -3.41
N THR A 216 -7.95 -6.33 -4.23
CA THR A 216 -6.56 -5.95 -4.54
C THR A 216 -6.44 -4.53 -5.08
N VAL A 217 -7.43 -4.12 -5.88
CA VAL A 217 -7.54 -2.76 -6.42
C VAL A 217 -7.73 -1.75 -5.28
N GLN A 218 -8.58 -2.06 -4.32
CA GLN A 218 -8.84 -1.19 -3.16
C GLN A 218 -7.61 -1.00 -2.24
N GLU A 219 -6.65 -1.92 -2.23
CA GLU A 219 -5.38 -1.74 -1.51
C GLU A 219 -4.41 -0.82 -2.25
N CYS A 220 -4.55 -0.71 -3.57
CA CYS A 220 -3.84 0.29 -4.37
C CYS A 220 -4.49 1.67 -4.24
N PHE A 221 -5.82 1.74 -4.13
CA PHE A 221 -6.59 2.99 -4.00
C PHE A 221 -7.18 3.19 -2.60
N ARG A 222 -6.30 3.40 -1.61
CA ARG A 222 -6.66 3.60 -0.20
C ARG A 222 -7.34 4.96 0.05
N HIS A 223 -7.49 5.38 1.31
CA HIS A 223 -7.83 6.76 1.67
C HIS A 223 -9.02 7.42 0.92
N ARG A 224 -10.12 6.67 0.72
CA ARG A 224 -11.31 7.05 -0.08
C ARG A 224 -11.11 6.98 -1.60
N GLY A 225 -10.46 5.93 -2.09
CA GLY A 225 -10.30 5.67 -3.52
C GLY A 225 -9.13 6.44 -4.15
N ALA A 226 -8.09 6.71 -3.36
CA ALA A 226 -6.89 7.43 -3.77
C ALA A 226 -5.62 6.71 -3.29
N SER A 227 -4.64 6.61 -4.17
CA SER A 227 -3.29 6.19 -3.86
C SER A 227 -2.44 7.41 -3.50
N MET A 228 -1.75 7.34 -2.37
CA MET A 228 -0.73 8.33 -2.04
C MET A 228 0.53 8.08 -2.87
N ILE A 229 1.02 9.12 -3.54
CA ILE A 229 2.19 9.05 -4.41
C ILE A 229 3.26 9.97 -3.87
N VAL A 230 4.49 9.47 -3.84
CA VAL A 230 5.69 10.26 -3.55
C VAL A 230 6.49 10.42 -4.81
N TRP A 231 6.79 11.67 -5.13
CA TRP A 231 7.64 12.04 -6.24
C TRP A 231 9.11 12.05 -5.81
N LEU A 232 10.03 11.99 -6.76
CA LEU A 232 11.46 11.82 -6.51
C LEU A 232 12.09 13.04 -5.81
N ASP A 233 11.47 14.21 -5.91
CA ASP A 233 11.82 15.41 -5.13
C ASP A 233 11.23 15.40 -3.69
N GLY A 234 10.44 14.38 -3.34
CA GLY A 234 9.84 14.17 -2.03
C GLY A 234 8.47 14.78 -1.80
N HIS A 235 7.89 15.51 -2.78
CA HIS A 235 6.52 15.99 -2.60
C HIS A 235 5.51 14.83 -2.71
N VAL A 236 4.33 15.01 -2.10
CA VAL A 236 3.31 13.97 -1.98
C VAL A 236 2.03 14.44 -2.66
N THR A 237 1.47 13.61 -3.53
CA THR A 237 0.17 13.86 -4.17
C THR A 237 -0.73 12.65 -4.04
N GLU A 238 -1.94 12.77 -4.55
CA GLU A 238 -2.92 11.70 -4.60
C GLU A 238 -3.34 11.45 -6.04
N ILE A 239 -3.39 10.19 -6.42
CA ILE A 239 -4.01 9.74 -7.67
C ILE A 239 -5.26 8.97 -7.32
N LYS A 240 -6.40 9.41 -7.84
CA LYS A 240 -7.66 8.66 -7.71
C LYS A 240 -7.69 7.51 -8.69
N GLU A 241 -8.57 6.54 -8.44
CA GLU A 241 -8.85 5.55 -9.48
C GLU A 241 -9.39 6.24 -10.74
N THR A 242 -8.76 5.94 -11.86
CA THR A 242 -9.01 6.55 -13.16
C THR A 242 -8.87 5.51 -14.27
N THR A 243 -9.30 5.87 -15.47
CA THR A 243 -9.31 4.98 -16.64
C THR A 243 -7.95 4.92 -17.38
N GLY A 244 -6.89 5.45 -16.77
CA GLY A 244 -5.50 5.01 -16.97
C GLY A 244 -4.66 5.72 -18.03
N GLU A 245 -5.21 6.67 -18.78
CA GLU A 245 -4.41 7.58 -19.63
C GLU A 245 -3.86 8.80 -18.86
N ASP A 246 -4.36 9.03 -17.66
CA ASP A 246 -4.01 10.16 -16.78
C ASP A 246 -2.76 9.91 -15.92
N VAL A 247 -2.19 8.71 -15.98
CA VAL A 247 -0.94 8.33 -15.32
C VAL A 247 0.07 7.89 -16.39
N PRO A 248 0.79 8.82 -17.03
CA PRO A 248 1.68 8.49 -18.14
C PRO A 248 2.89 7.67 -17.68
N THR A 249 3.37 6.76 -18.55
CA THR A 249 4.52 5.88 -18.28
C THR A 249 5.79 6.65 -17.88
N LYS A 250 5.98 7.87 -18.41
CA LYS A 250 7.10 8.76 -18.05
C LYS A 250 7.19 9.06 -16.56
N TRP A 251 6.07 9.02 -15.83
CA TRP A 251 6.08 9.21 -14.39
C TRP A 251 6.78 8.09 -13.65
N TYR A 252 6.91 6.91 -14.23
CA TYR A 252 7.67 5.81 -13.65
C TYR A 252 9.08 5.73 -14.22
N THR A 253 9.29 6.00 -15.51
CA THR A 253 10.61 5.82 -16.14
C THR A 253 11.51 7.06 -16.06
N GLY A 254 10.94 8.26 -15.94
CA GLY A 254 11.66 9.53 -16.05
C GLY A 254 12.10 9.89 -17.47
N GLU A 255 11.78 9.08 -18.48
CA GLU A 255 12.09 9.34 -19.87
C GLU A 255 11.24 10.49 -20.43
N SER A 256 11.85 11.41 -21.17
CA SER A 256 11.11 12.39 -21.98
C SER A 256 10.58 11.73 -23.24
N GLN A 257 9.26 11.76 -23.44
CA GLN A 257 8.63 11.49 -24.75
C GLN A 257 9.20 12.42 -25.84
#